data_AF-A0A3C0T4J5-F1
#
_entry.id   AF-A0A3C0T4J5-F1
#
_cell.length_a   1.000
_cell.length_b   1.000
_cell.length_c   1.000
_cell.angle_alpha   90.00
_cell.angle_beta   90.00
_cell.angle_gamma   90.00
#
_symmetry.space_group_name_H-M   'P 1'
#
loop_
_entity.id
_entity.type
_entity.pdbx_description
1 polymer ?
#
loop_
_entity_poly.entity_id
_entity_poly.type
_entity_poly.pdbx_seq_one_letter_code
_entity_poly.pdbx_strand_id
1 'polypeptide(L)' 'MSFIKETMSSISSWLRSITELGVALILALVLLDVLFPGATGVVENIGEIVGQFSENGLVGLIALLLFLLLFKQQQ' A
#
# COMPACT_ATOMS: atom_id res chain seq x y z
N MET A 1 23.51 -11.44 -21.50
CA MET A 1 22.96 -10.24 -20.83
C MET A 1 21.49 -9.96 -21.19
N SER A 2 20.95 -10.41 -22.33
CA SER A 2 19.53 -10.25 -22.69
C SER A 2 18.58 -11.11 -21.83
N PHE A 3 18.90 -12.39 -21.62
CA PHE A 3 18.07 -13.33 -20.85
C PHE A 3 17.78 -12.86 -19.41
N ILE A 4 18.77 -12.26 -18.73
CA ILE A 4 18.59 -11.70 -17.38
C ILE A 4 17.62 -10.51 -17.42
N LYS A 5 17.75 -9.63 -18.42
CA LYS A 5 16.84 -8.47 -18.58
C LYS A 5 15.41 -8.90 -18.89
N GLU A 6 15.23 -9.89 -19.76
CA GLU A 6 13.92 -10.47 -20.08
C GLU A 6 13.29 -11.11 -18.84
N THR A 7 14.05 -11.95 -18.13
CA THR A 7 13.56 -12.61 -16.90
C THR A 7 13.17 -11.59 -15.84
N MET A 8 13.98 -10.55 -15.62
CA MET A 8 13.66 -9.48 -14.69
C MET A 8 12.41 -8.70 -15.11
N SER A 9 12.22 -8.45 -16.41
CA SER A 9 11.01 -7.80 -16.93
C SER A 9 9.76 -8.66 -16.74
N SER A 10 9.86 -9.98 -16.94
CA SER A 10 8.73 -10.89 -16.72
C SER A 10 8.36 -10.94 -15.23
N ILE A 11 9.35 -11.04 -14.34
CA ILE A 11 9.12 -11.04 -12.89
C ILE A 11 8.50 -9.72 -12.42
N SER A 12 9.03 -8.57 -12.88
CA SER A 12 8.48 -7.27 -12.50
C SER A 12 7.06 -7.08 -13.00
N SER A 13 6.75 -7.55 -14.21
CA SER A 13 5.39 -7.53 -14.75
C SER A 13 4.44 -8.40 -13.92
N TRP A 14 4.86 -9.59 -13.51
CA TRP A 14 4.02 -10.48 -12.72
C TRP A 14 3.78 -9.94 -11.30
N LEU A 15 4.84 -9.41 -10.67
CA LEU A 15 4.73 -8.72 -9.38
C LEU A 15 3.78 -7.51 -9.45
N ARG A 16 3.86 -6.74 -10.53
CA ARG A 16 2.94 -5.63 -10.76
C ARG A 16 1.49 -6.12 -10.86
N SER A 17 1.22 -7.16 -11.64
CA SER A 17 -0.13 -7.73 -11.75
C SER A 17 -0.66 -8.26 -10.42
N ILE A 18 0.15 -8.96 -9.63
CA ILE A 18 -0.24 -9.39 -8.28
C ILE A 18 -0.54 -8.20 -7.39
N THR A 19 0.28 -7.15 -7.45
CA THR A 19 0.08 -5.94 -6.63
C THR A 19 -1.22 -5.25 -7.00
N GLU A 20 -1.51 -5.11 -8.30
CA GLU A 20 -2.76 -4.54 -8.80
C GLU A 20 -3.98 -5.34 -8.33
N LEU A 21 -3.91 -6.68 -8.37
CA LEU A 21 -4.96 -7.55 -7.83
C LEU A 21 -5.09 -7.43 -6.30
N GLY A 22 -3.97 -7.39 -5.58
CA GLY A 22 -3.96 -7.23 -4.12
C GLY A 22 -4.60 -5.92 -3.69
N VAL A 23 -4.29 -4.81 -4.36
CA VAL A 23 -4.92 -3.50 -4.10
C VAL A 23 -6.43 -3.57 -4.36
N ALA A 24 -6.87 -4.18 -5.46
CA ALA A 24 -8.30 -4.33 -5.75
C ALA A 24 -9.02 -5.17 -4.67
N LEU A 25 -8.39 -6.24 -4.19
CA LEU A 25 -8.93 -7.06 -3.11
C LEU A 25 -8.99 -6.30 -1.79
N ILE A 26 -7.95 -5.56 -1.41
CA ILE A 26 -7.95 -4.74 -0.20
C ILE A 26 -9.10 -3.75 -0.24
N LEU A 27 -9.33 -3.07 -1.37
CA LEU A 27 -10.46 -2.15 -1.52
C LEU A 27 -11.81 -2.86 -1.34
N ALA A 28 -11.97 -4.06 -1.90
CA ALA A 28 -13.19 -4.84 -1.73
C ALA A 28 -13.41 -5.26 -0.26
N LEU A 29 -12.34 -5.66 0.45
CA LEU A 29 -12.41 -6.03 1.87
C LEU A 29 -12.70 -4.81 2.75
N VAL A 30 -12.15 -3.64 2.43
CA VAL A 30 -12.49 -2.38 3.12
C VAL A 30 -13.98 -2.08 2.96
N LEU A 31 -14.54 -2.21 1.76
CA LEU A 31 -15.98 -2.03 1.56
C LEU A 31 -16.79 -3.03 2.39
N LEU A 32 -16.35 -4.28 2.46
CA LEU A 32 -17.01 -5.31 3.28
C LEU A 32 -16.96 -4.97 4.77
N ASP A 33 -15.81 -4.56 5.30
CA ASP A 33 -15.64 -4.13 6.69
C ASP A 33 -16.49 -2.91 7.03
N VAL A 34 -16.67 -1.97 6.11
CA VAL A 34 -17.51 -0.78 6.33
C VAL A 34 -18.98 -1.18 6.43
N LEU A 35 -19.45 -2.12 5.60
CA LEU A 35 -20.83 -2.60 5.63
C LEU A 35 -21.08 -3.55 6.81
N PHE A 36 -20.07 -4.32 7.21
CA PHE A 36 -20.09 -5.30 8.27
C PHE A 36 -18.87 -5.09 9.19
N PRO A 37 -18.96 -4.18 10.18
CA PRO A 37 -17.84 -3.83 11.05
C PRO A 37 -17.16 -5.06 11.65
N GLY A 38 -15.85 -5.20 11.40
CA GLY A 38 -15.00 -6.26 11.96
C GLY A 38 -15.04 -7.61 11.21
N ALA A 39 -15.70 -7.70 10.07
CA ALA A 39 -15.81 -8.95 9.31
C ALA A 39 -14.49 -9.46 8.71
N THR A 40 -13.56 -8.55 8.40
CA THR A 40 -12.25 -8.83 7.80
C THR A 40 -11.09 -8.27 8.63
N GLY A 41 -11.33 -7.21 9.42
CA GLY A 41 -10.31 -6.53 10.24
C GLY A 41 -9.34 -5.67 9.43
N VAL A 42 -9.59 -5.47 8.14
CA VAL A 42 -8.72 -4.67 7.26
C VAL A 42 -8.78 -3.19 7.64
N VAL A 43 -9.96 -2.68 8.01
CA VAL A 43 -10.09 -1.27 8.44
C VAL A 43 -9.35 -1.00 9.74
N GLU A 44 -9.40 -1.94 10.70
CA GLU A 44 -8.66 -1.85 11.96
C GLU A 44 -7.15 -1.86 11.72
N ASN A 45 -6.64 -2.81 10.93
CA ASN A 45 -5.22 -2.88 10.57
C ASN A 45 -4.73 -1.60 9.87
N ILE A 46 -5.52 -1.04 8.95
CA ILE A 46 -5.20 0.26 8.32
C ILE A 46 -5.18 1.38 9.37
N GLY A 47 -6.16 1.39 10.28
CA GLY A 47 -6.25 2.33 11.38
C GLY A 47 -5.03 2.31 12.30
N GLU A 48 -4.51 1.12 12.63
CA GLU A 48 -3.28 0.97 13.42
C GLU A 48 -2.06 1.54 12.69
N ILE A 49 -1.89 1.21 11.40
CA ILE A 49 -0.77 1.74 10.58
C ILE A 49 -0.83 3.27 10.51
N VAL A 50 -2.02 3.84 10.26
CA VAL A 50 -2.20 5.30 10.22
C VAL A 50 -2.00 5.91 11.62
N GLY A 51 -2.46 5.21 12.66
CA GLY A 51 -2.30 5.60 14.06
C GLY A 51 -0.84 5.79 14.48
N GLN A 52 0.08 4.97 13.98
CA GLN A 52 1.52 5.10 14.24
C GLN A 52 2.08 6.46 13.82
N PHE A 53 1.54 7.09 12.77
CA PHE A 53 1.96 8.46 12.40
C PHE A 53 1.39 9.51 13.35
N SER A 54 0.18 9.30 13.88
CA SER A 54 -0.45 10.20 14.85
C SER A 54 0.24 10.15 16.22
N GLU A 55 0.65 8.96 16.67
CA GLU A 55 1.35 8.77 17.96
C GLU A 55 2.67 9.55 18.01
N ASN A 56 3.36 9.67 16.88
CA ASN A 56 4.59 10.45 16.75
C ASN A 56 4.36 11.95 16.54
N GLY A 57 3.10 12.40 16.47
CA GLY A 57 2.70 13.81 16.34
C GLY A 57 3.35 14.51 15.13
N LEU A 58 4.08 15.60 15.39
CA LEU A 58 4.73 16.40 14.35
C LEU A 58 5.78 15.58 13.56
N VAL A 59 6.48 14.65 14.20
CA VAL A 59 7.50 13.83 13.55
C VAL A 59 6.85 12.88 12.53
N GLY A 60 5.70 12.29 12.87
CA GLY A 60 4.95 11.45 11.95
C GLY A 60 4.44 12.23 10.73
N LEU A 61 3.98 13.47 10.92
CA LEU A 61 3.57 14.35 9.82
C LEU A 61 4.74 14.74 8.91
N ILE A 62 5.91 15.03 9.48
CA ILE A 62 7.13 15.31 8.69
C ILE A 62 7.53 14.08 7.88
N ALA A 63 7.49 12.88 8.48
CA ALA A 63 7.77 11.64 7.77
C ALA A 63 6.79 11.39 6.60
N LEU A 64 5.48 11.63 6.82
CA LEU A 64 4.47 11.55 5.76
C LEU A 64 4.72 12.56 4.62
N LEU A 65 5.07 13.81 4.96
CA LEU A 65 5.40 14.84 3.97
C LEU A 65 6.61 14.46 3.12
N LEU A 66 7.68 13.95 3.75
CA LEU A 66 8.87 13.48 3.04
C LEU A 66 8.53 12.30 2.11
N PHE A 67 7.74 11.34 2.59
CA PHE A 67 7.27 10.22 1.78
C PHE A 67 6.47 10.69 0.56
N LEU A 68 5.51 11.61 0.75
CA LEU A 68 4.71 12.17 -0.33
C LEU A 68 5.57 12.93 -1.35
N LEU A 69 6.56 13.71 -0.90
CA LEU A 69 7.46 14.43 -1.80
C LEU A 69 8.30 13.47 -2.65
N LEU A 70 8.82 12.39 -2.06
CA LEU A 70 9.57 11.36 -2.79
C LEU A 70 8.68 10.63 -3.80
N PHE A 71 7.45 10.27 -3.41
CA PHE A 71 6.54 9.55 -4.30
C PHE A 71 6.08 10.40 -5.48
N LYS A 72 5.84 11.71 -5.26
CA LYS A 72 5.43 12.64 -6.32
C LYS A 72 6.55 12.95 -7.32
N GLN A 73 7.81 12.72 -6.98
CA GLN A 73 8.94 12.90 -7.90
C GLN A 73 9.13 11.69 -8.84
N GLN A 74 8.52 10.55 -8.53
CA GLN A 74 8.62 9.31 -9.31
C GLN A 74 7.46 9.13 -10.30
N GLN A 75 6.46 10.03 -10.28
CA GLN A 75 5.43 10.16 -11.32
C GLN A 75 5.77 11.31 -12.26
#